data_AF-A0A961VPR1-F1
#
_entry.id   AF-A0A961VPR1-F1
#
_cell.length_a   1.000
_cell.length_b   1.000
_cell.length_c   1.000
_cell.angle_alpha   90.00
_cell.angle_beta   90.00
_cell.angle_gamma   90.00
#
_symmetry.space_group_name_H-M   'P 1'
#
loop_
_entity.id
_entity.type
_entity.pdbx_description
1 polymer ?
#
loop_
_entity_poly.entity_id
_entity_poly.type
_entity_poly.pdbx_seq_one_letter_code
_entity_poly.pdbx_strand_id
1 'polypeptide(L)'
;MNPPTATDAAELIAWYAEMGVDVALDETPTDRLAAPAPPPRAPSSPPPDSRGEATASVRIAAAATAPMPLEETARAARAVAGAASNLEELRAALAGFEGCNLRLTATQMVFADGTPGSRVMMVGEAPGRDEDLQGLPFVGRSGQLLDRMLAAIGLDRQSVYIANVVPWRPPGNRDPAPHETAACLPFIKRQIELADPDFLVLLGKSAAHTLLDTSEGILRLRGRFRPYDTGRRTIQALPTLHPAYLLRQPLQKRYAWRDFLMLKTALDKAGPRAAS
;
A
#
# COMPACT_ATOMS: atom_id res chain seq x y z
N MET A 1 -39.66 -44.06 -5.09
CA MET A 1 -38.90 -43.91 -3.84
C MET A 1 -39.86 -43.27 -2.85
N ASN A 2 -40.24 -43.97 -1.77
CA ASN A 2 -41.12 -43.37 -0.77
C ASN A 2 -40.38 -42.22 -0.07
N PRO A 3 -41.05 -41.12 0.29
CA PRO A 3 -40.40 -40.05 1.05
C PRO A 3 -39.92 -40.62 2.40
N PRO A 4 -38.72 -40.24 2.88
CA PRO A 4 -38.22 -40.69 4.17
C PRO A 4 -39.21 -40.32 5.28
N THR A 5 -39.38 -41.22 6.24
CA THR A 5 -40.17 -40.90 7.44
C THR A 5 -39.42 -39.87 8.28
N ALA A 6 -40.12 -39.14 9.16
CA ALA A 6 -39.51 -38.12 10.00
C ALA A 6 -38.33 -38.66 10.85
N THR A 7 -38.39 -39.95 11.20
CA THR A 7 -37.31 -40.66 11.91
C THR A 7 -36.06 -40.84 11.04
N ASP A 8 -36.24 -41.17 9.76
CA ASP A 8 -35.13 -41.36 8.82
C ASP A 8 -34.39 -40.04 8.53
N ALA A 9 -35.11 -38.92 8.51
CA ALA A 9 -34.51 -37.60 8.32
C ALA A 9 -33.67 -37.16 9.53
N ALA A 10 -34.10 -37.49 10.75
CA ALA A 10 -33.38 -37.15 11.97
C ALA A 10 -32.06 -37.92 12.10
N GLU A 11 -32.07 -39.22 11.78
CA GLU A 11 -30.85 -40.04 11.78
C GLU A 11 -29.83 -39.55 10.74
N LEU A 12 -30.31 -39.14 9.56
CA LEU A 12 -29.47 -38.59 8.51
C LEU A 12 -28.79 -37.28 8.93
N ILE A 13 -29.52 -36.37 9.58
CA ILE A 13 -28.97 -35.10 10.09
C ILE A 13 -27.93 -35.36 11.19
N ALA A 14 -28.19 -36.31 12.10
CA ALA A 14 -27.24 -36.67 13.15
C ALA A 14 -25.91 -37.18 12.58
N TRP A 15 -25.98 -38.03 11.55
CA TRP A 15 -24.79 -38.51 10.84
C TRP A 15 -24.00 -37.38 10.19
N TYR A 16 -24.65 -36.42 9.52
CA TYR A 16 -23.97 -35.27 8.92
C TYR A 16 -23.26 -34.39 9.96
N ALA A 17 -23.88 -34.19 11.13
CA ALA A 17 -23.27 -33.45 12.23
C ALA A 17 -22.01 -34.17 12.78
N GLU A 18 -22.06 -35.50 12.93
CA GLU A 18 -20.90 -36.30 13.33
C GLU A 18 -19.76 -36.25 12.31
N MET A 19 -20.07 -36.15 11.03
CA MET A 19 -19.09 -35.99 9.95
C MET A 19 -18.55 -34.55 9.83
N GLY A 20 -18.95 -33.64 10.72
CA GLY A 20 -18.46 -32.26 10.79
C GLY A 20 -19.07 -31.33 9.75
N VAL A 21 -20.23 -31.67 9.19
CA VAL A 21 -21.00 -30.76 8.31
C VAL A 21 -21.73 -29.74 9.17
N ASP A 22 -21.34 -28.49 9.04
CA ASP A 22 -21.83 -27.37 9.85
C ASP A 22 -22.80 -26.45 9.09
N VAL A 23 -22.82 -26.49 7.75
CA VAL A 23 -23.73 -25.71 6.90
C VAL A 23 -24.14 -26.50 5.66
N ALA A 24 -25.45 -26.56 5.36
CA ALA A 24 -25.97 -26.99 4.06
C ALA A 24 -26.11 -25.76 3.14
N LEU A 25 -25.36 -25.74 2.03
CA LEU A 25 -25.28 -24.57 1.14
C LEU A 25 -26.26 -24.67 -0.05
N ASP A 26 -26.44 -25.86 -0.62
CA ASP A 26 -27.27 -26.09 -1.80
C ASP A 26 -27.96 -27.47 -1.72
N GLU A 27 -29.16 -27.57 -2.29
CA GLU A 27 -29.95 -28.82 -2.35
C GLU A 27 -29.34 -29.89 -3.26
N THR A 28 -28.40 -29.50 -4.14
CA THR A 28 -27.76 -30.39 -5.11
C THR A 28 -26.33 -30.74 -4.68
N PRO A 29 -26.00 -32.04 -4.52
CA PRO A 29 -24.63 -32.46 -4.21
C PRO A 29 -23.66 -32.03 -5.31
N THR A 30 -22.57 -31.37 -4.94
CA THR A 30 -21.49 -31.00 -5.90
C THR A 30 -20.33 -31.98 -5.75
N ASP A 31 -20.11 -32.81 -6.76
CA ASP A 31 -18.94 -33.69 -6.83
C ASP A 31 -17.69 -32.89 -7.24
N ARG A 32 -16.79 -32.64 -6.28
CA ARG A 32 -15.54 -31.88 -6.50
C ARG A 32 -14.37 -32.76 -6.95
N LEU A 33 -14.55 -34.09 -6.99
CA LEU A 33 -13.55 -35.05 -7.45
C LEU A 33 -13.73 -35.39 -8.94
N ALA A 34 -14.90 -35.09 -9.50
CA ALA A 34 -15.13 -35.16 -10.94
C ALA A 34 -14.27 -34.13 -11.69
N ALA A 35 -13.52 -34.58 -12.70
CA ALA A 35 -12.80 -33.69 -13.59
C ALA A 35 -13.80 -32.80 -14.37
N PRO A 36 -13.54 -31.49 -14.54
CA PRO A 36 -14.45 -30.61 -15.26
C PRO A 36 -14.56 -31.06 -16.72
N ALA A 37 -15.80 -31.17 -17.21
CA ALA A 37 -16.06 -31.44 -18.62
C ALA A 37 -15.47 -30.32 -19.49
N PRO A 38 -14.85 -30.64 -20.64
CA PRO A 38 -14.37 -29.63 -21.56
C PRO A 38 -15.56 -28.80 -22.06
N PRO A 39 -15.39 -27.46 -22.24
CA PRO A 39 -16.48 -26.62 -22.70
C PRO A 39 -16.94 -27.08 -24.10
N PRO A 40 -18.26 -27.02 -24.39
CA PRO A 40 -18.75 -27.35 -25.71
C PRO A 40 -18.16 -26.39 -26.74
N ARG A 41 -17.57 -26.92 -27.81
CA ARG A 41 -17.17 -26.12 -28.97
C ARG A 41 -18.43 -25.50 -29.58
N ALA A 42 -18.51 -24.17 -29.52
CA ALA A 42 -19.52 -23.42 -30.25
C ALA A 42 -19.37 -23.65 -31.76
N PRO A 43 -20.48 -23.81 -32.50
CA PRO A 43 -20.42 -23.83 -33.96
C PRO A 43 -19.95 -22.47 -34.48
N SER A 44 -18.91 -22.46 -35.31
CA SER A 44 -18.44 -21.25 -36.00
C SER A 44 -19.50 -20.80 -37.01
N SER A 45 -20.15 -19.66 -36.75
CA SER A 45 -20.97 -18.97 -37.74
C SER A 45 -20.07 -18.12 -38.64
N PRO A 46 -20.34 -18.03 -39.96
CA PRO A 46 -19.62 -17.13 -40.85
C PRO A 46 -19.94 -15.66 -40.51
N PRO A 47 -19.05 -14.71 -40.85
CA PRO A 47 -19.25 -13.30 -40.52
C PRO A 47 -20.43 -12.72 -41.33
N PRO A 48 -21.29 -11.89 -40.71
CA PRO A 48 -22.34 -11.20 -41.44
C PRO A 48 -21.75 -9.98 -42.18
N ASP A 49 -22.06 -9.89 -43.47
CA ASP A 49 -22.03 -8.63 -44.21
C ASP A 49 -23.02 -7.66 -43.56
N SER A 50 -22.53 -6.50 -43.11
CA SER A 50 -23.39 -5.39 -42.69
C SER A 50 -22.85 -4.06 -43.19
N ARG A 51 -23.33 -3.70 -44.38
CA ARG A 51 -23.59 -2.28 -44.70
C ARG A 51 -24.82 -1.86 -43.90
N GLY A 52 -24.71 -0.79 -43.12
CA GLY A 52 -25.86 0.03 -42.73
C GLY A 52 -26.07 0.25 -41.24
N GLU A 53 -26.00 1.54 -40.89
CA GLU A 53 -26.76 2.24 -39.84
C GLU A 53 -26.21 2.27 -38.41
N ALA A 54 -25.61 3.44 -38.13
CA ALA A 54 -25.15 3.90 -36.84
C ALA A 54 -26.31 4.10 -35.87
N THR A 55 -26.24 3.43 -34.72
CA THR A 55 -26.93 3.88 -33.51
C THR A 55 -25.90 4.55 -32.60
N ALA A 56 -26.19 5.81 -32.26
CA ALA A 56 -25.32 6.68 -31.49
C ALA A 56 -25.15 6.16 -30.06
N SER A 57 -23.99 5.60 -29.77
CA SER A 57 -23.52 5.43 -28.40
C SER A 57 -23.04 6.78 -27.87
N VAL A 58 -23.65 7.23 -26.78
CA VAL A 58 -23.20 8.39 -26.01
C VAL A 58 -21.78 8.10 -25.52
N ARG A 59 -20.79 8.71 -26.20
CA ARG A 59 -19.40 8.71 -25.75
C ARG A 59 -19.30 9.70 -24.60
N ILE A 60 -19.19 9.20 -23.37
CA ILE A 60 -18.52 9.98 -22.32
C ILE A 60 -17.05 10.05 -22.74
N ALA A 61 -16.66 11.17 -23.31
CA ALA A 61 -15.27 11.48 -23.61
C ALA A 61 -14.54 11.70 -22.28
N ALA A 62 -14.09 10.61 -21.65
CA ALA A 62 -12.91 10.70 -20.80
C ALA A 62 -11.74 10.97 -21.75
N ALA A 63 -11.33 12.24 -21.84
CA ALA A 63 -10.06 12.60 -22.42
C ALA A 63 -8.97 11.95 -21.55
N ALA A 64 -8.61 10.71 -21.87
CA ALA A 64 -7.39 10.10 -21.42
C ALA A 64 -6.26 10.88 -22.09
N THR A 65 -5.74 11.88 -21.40
CA THR A 65 -4.47 12.51 -21.74
C THR A 65 -3.46 11.39 -21.94
N ALA A 66 -2.85 11.32 -23.12
CA ALA A 66 -1.83 10.31 -23.42
C ALA A 66 -0.76 10.34 -22.32
N PRO A 67 -0.25 9.17 -21.86
CA PRO A 67 0.76 9.16 -20.82
C PRO A 67 1.97 9.95 -21.31
N MET A 68 2.29 11.05 -20.62
CA MET A 68 3.52 11.79 -20.84
C MET A 68 4.71 10.83 -20.67
N PRO A 69 5.81 11.00 -21.44
CA PRO A 69 7.02 10.22 -21.24
C PRO A 69 7.45 10.30 -19.77
N LEU A 70 7.85 9.16 -19.20
CA LEU A 70 8.21 9.02 -17.78
C LEU A 70 9.17 10.10 -17.28
N GLU A 71 10.14 10.46 -18.11
CA GLU A 71 11.13 11.49 -17.81
C GLU A 71 10.53 12.91 -17.72
N GLU A 72 9.55 13.21 -18.55
CA GLU A 72 8.87 14.51 -18.56
C GLU A 72 7.99 14.66 -17.32
N THR A 73 7.23 13.62 -16.97
CA THR A 73 6.46 13.56 -15.72
C THR A 73 7.37 13.72 -14.51
N ALA A 74 8.51 13.01 -14.47
CA ALA A 74 9.46 13.12 -13.37
C ALA A 74 10.10 14.52 -13.29
N ARG A 75 10.36 15.17 -14.43
CA ARG A 75 10.89 16.54 -14.48
C ARG A 75 9.87 17.55 -13.97
N ALA A 76 8.62 17.46 -14.42
CA ALA A 76 7.52 18.29 -13.96
C ALA A 76 7.30 18.12 -12.45
N ALA A 77 7.26 16.88 -11.97
CA ALA A 77 7.15 16.57 -10.54
C ALA A 77 8.29 17.19 -9.71
N ARG A 78 9.54 17.14 -10.19
CA ARG A 78 10.68 17.80 -9.51
C ARG A 78 10.54 19.30 -9.45
N ALA A 79 10.09 19.94 -10.53
CA ALA A 79 9.90 21.40 -10.55
C ALA A 79 8.79 21.82 -9.58
N VAL A 80 7.66 21.12 -9.60
CA VAL A 80 6.51 21.38 -8.72
C VAL A 80 6.87 21.14 -7.25
N ALA A 81 7.50 20.01 -6.94
CA ALA A 81 7.92 19.70 -5.58
C ALA A 81 8.99 20.69 -5.08
N GLY A 82 9.98 21.04 -5.92
CA GLY A 82 11.07 21.94 -5.56
C GLY A 82 10.63 23.38 -5.25
N ALA A 83 9.49 23.83 -5.80
CA ALA A 83 8.93 25.15 -5.55
C ALA A 83 8.32 25.31 -4.15
N ALA A 84 7.88 24.21 -3.51
CA ALA A 84 7.27 24.25 -2.19
C ALA A 84 8.29 24.51 -1.09
N SER A 85 8.07 25.56 -0.30
CA SER A 85 8.95 26.00 0.79
C SER A 85 8.57 25.40 2.15
N ASN A 86 7.36 24.89 2.29
CA ASN A 86 6.86 24.22 3.50
C ASN A 86 5.93 23.03 3.14
N LEU A 87 5.57 22.23 4.16
CA LEU A 87 4.78 21.01 3.96
C LEU A 87 3.35 21.29 3.48
N GLU A 88 2.77 22.44 3.82
CA GLU A 88 1.43 22.83 3.38
C GLU A 88 1.41 23.16 1.89
N GLU A 89 2.37 23.95 1.41
CA GLU A 89 2.59 24.21 -0.01
C GLU A 89 2.87 22.91 -0.77
N LEU A 90 3.67 22.00 -0.21
CA LEU A 90 3.96 20.71 -0.83
C LEU A 90 2.69 19.86 -0.96
N ARG A 91 1.84 19.84 0.07
CA ARG A 91 0.55 19.16 0.05
C ARG A 91 -0.36 19.74 -1.04
N ALA A 92 -0.45 21.06 -1.14
CA ALA A 92 -1.26 21.73 -2.17
C ALA A 92 -0.73 21.43 -3.59
N ALA A 93 0.59 21.50 -3.76
CA ALA A 93 1.26 21.22 -5.03
C ALA A 93 1.05 19.77 -5.48
N LEU A 94 1.15 18.80 -4.56
CA LEU A 94 0.88 17.39 -4.83
C LEU A 94 -0.59 17.14 -5.15
N ALA A 95 -1.52 17.76 -4.43
CA ALA A 95 -2.96 17.64 -4.72
C ALA A 95 -3.30 18.14 -6.13
N GLY A 96 -2.65 19.23 -6.58
CA GLY A 96 -2.80 19.80 -7.91
C GLY A 96 -2.04 19.07 -9.03
N PHE A 97 -1.13 18.15 -8.71
CA PHE A 97 -0.29 17.50 -9.71
C PHE A 97 -1.06 16.45 -10.54
N GLU A 98 -1.09 16.63 -11.86
CA GLU A 98 -1.84 15.77 -12.79
C GLU A 98 -1.00 14.62 -13.38
N GLY A 99 0.29 14.54 -13.06
CA GLY A 99 1.19 13.52 -13.59
C GLY A 99 1.05 12.13 -12.96
N CYS A 100 0.10 11.91 -12.05
CA CYS A 100 -0.16 10.61 -11.43
C CYS A 100 -1.64 10.21 -11.54
N ASN A 101 -1.91 9.21 -12.39
CA ASN A 101 -3.29 8.74 -12.66
C ASN A 101 -3.97 8.09 -11.45
N LEU A 102 -3.22 7.71 -10.41
CA LEU A 102 -3.80 7.15 -9.19
C LEU A 102 -4.76 8.13 -8.49
N ARG A 103 -4.56 9.45 -8.68
CA ARG A 103 -5.49 10.48 -8.20
C ARG A 103 -6.90 10.31 -8.76
N LEU A 104 -7.04 9.78 -9.98
CA LEU A 104 -8.35 9.58 -10.63
C LEU A 104 -9.13 8.42 -10.02
N THR A 105 -8.44 7.48 -9.38
CA THR A 105 -9.04 6.25 -8.84
C THR A 105 -9.13 6.23 -7.32
N ALA A 106 -8.29 7.00 -6.63
CA ALA A 106 -8.29 7.11 -5.18
C ALA A 106 -9.42 8.04 -4.69
N THR A 107 -9.92 7.77 -3.49
CA THR A 107 -10.96 8.57 -2.84
C THR A 107 -10.36 9.81 -2.18
N GLN A 108 -9.23 9.65 -1.49
CA GLN A 108 -8.53 10.74 -0.81
C GLN A 108 -7.03 10.69 -1.11
N MET A 109 -6.40 11.86 -1.05
CA MET A 109 -4.94 11.94 -0.98
C MET A 109 -4.50 11.70 0.47
N VAL A 110 -3.65 10.71 0.67
CA VAL A 110 -3.08 10.35 1.97
C VAL A 110 -1.68 10.95 2.07
N PHE A 111 -1.61 12.19 2.56
CA PHE A 111 -0.35 12.95 2.57
C PHE A 111 0.59 12.54 3.69
N ALA A 112 0.13 12.64 4.94
CA ALA A 112 0.91 12.33 6.13
C ALA A 112 0.02 12.19 7.38
N ASP A 113 0.59 11.65 8.45
CA ASP A 113 0.11 11.72 9.84
C ASP A 113 1.29 11.97 10.78
N GLY A 114 1.00 12.35 12.02
CA GLY A 114 1.99 12.66 13.05
C GLY A 114 2.56 14.07 12.93
N THR A 115 3.71 14.31 13.58
CA THR A 115 4.23 15.66 13.83
C THR A 115 5.42 15.98 12.91
N PRO A 116 5.32 16.99 12.02
CA PRO A 116 6.48 17.53 11.31
C PRO A 116 7.60 17.95 12.26
N GLY A 117 8.87 17.74 11.88
CA GLY A 117 10.02 18.00 12.76
C GLY A 117 10.26 16.91 13.81
N SER A 118 9.45 15.84 13.82
CA SER A 118 9.74 14.64 14.59
C SER A 118 11.09 14.04 14.19
N ARG A 119 11.80 13.49 15.17
CA ARG A 119 13.13 12.89 14.94
C ARG A 119 13.07 11.64 14.05
N VAL A 120 11.92 10.97 14.02
CA VAL A 120 11.70 9.78 13.22
C VAL A 120 10.65 10.08 12.17
N MET A 121 10.99 9.82 10.92
CA MET A 121 10.03 9.73 9.83
C MET A 121 9.91 8.28 9.38
N MET A 122 8.69 7.80 9.19
CA MET A 122 8.39 6.46 8.67
C MET A 122 7.78 6.57 7.28
N VAL A 123 8.30 5.81 6.33
CA VAL A 123 7.81 5.82 4.95
C VAL A 123 7.43 4.41 4.51
N GLY A 124 6.16 4.24 4.16
CA GLY A 124 5.60 3.04 3.55
C GLY A 124 5.51 3.11 2.04
N GLU A 125 4.82 2.14 1.45
CA GLU A 125 4.67 1.99 0.00
C GLU A 125 3.53 2.86 -0.55
N ALA A 126 2.29 2.51 -0.20
CA ALA A 126 1.08 3.17 -0.65
C ALA A 126 -0.08 2.94 0.33
N PRO A 127 -1.13 3.78 0.32
CA PRO A 127 -2.34 3.62 1.10
C PRO A 127 -3.10 2.33 0.79
N GLY A 128 -3.70 1.74 1.83
CA GLY A 128 -4.73 0.72 1.69
C GLY A 128 -6.14 1.32 1.62
N ARG A 129 -7.15 0.45 1.72
CA ARG A 129 -8.56 0.85 1.67
C ARG A 129 -8.95 1.80 2.80
N ASP A 130 -8.55 1.50 4.03
CA ASP A 130 -8.95 2.27 5.20
C ASP A 130 -8.29 3.65 5.18
N GLU A 131 -7.03 3.70 4.74
CA GLU A 131 -6.27 4.93 4.55
C GLU A 131 -6.89 5.83 3.47
N ASP A 132 -7.29 5.26 2.33
CA ASP A 132 -7.95 5.99 1.23
C ASP A 132 -9.30 6.58 1.64
N LEU A 133 -10.04 5.92 2.52
CA LEU A 133 -11.32 6.44 3.03
C LEU A 133 -11.13 7.56 4.04
N GLN A 134 -10.09 7.49 4.88
CA GLN A 134 -9.86 8.44 5.97
C GLN A 134 -8.90 9.58 5.61
N GLY A 135 -8.13 9.45 4.53
CA GLY A 135 -7.09 10.42 4.15
C GLY A 135 -5.85 10.38 5.06
N LEU A 136 -5.70 9.35 5.91
CA LEU A 136 -4.62 9.23 6.89
C LEU A 136 -3.81 7.95 6.67
N PRO A 137 -2.46 8.02 6.71
CA PRO A 137 -1.62 6.85 6.50
C PRO A 137 -1.67 5.87 7.67
N PHE A 138 -1.57 4.58 7.33
CA PHE A 138 -1.49 3.48 8.29
C PHE A 138 -2.62 3.51 9.33
N VAL A 139 -3.90 3.64 8.96
CA VAL A 139 -5.03 3.57 9.91
C VAL A 139 -5.68 2.19 9.98
N GLY A 140 -5.42 1.33 8.99
CA GLY A 140 -5.94 -0.04 8.94
C GLY A 140 -5.19 -1.00 9.87
N ARG A 141 -5.38 -2.32 9.66
CA ARG A 141 -4.77 -3.38 10.49
C ARG A 141 -3.24 -3.32 10.55
N SER A 142 -2.58 -3.01 9.43
CA SER A 142 -1.13 -2.82 9.38
C SER A 142 -0.70 -1.61 10.21
N GLY A 143 -1.51 -0.56 10.21
CA GLY A 143 -1.33 0.62 11.02
C GLY A 143 -1.41 0.37 12.52
N GLN A 144 -2.45 -0.35 12.95
CA GLN A 144 -2.59 -0.75 14.35
C GLN A 144 -1.40 -1.61 14.84
N LEU A 145 -0.80 -2.40 13.96
CA LEU A 145 0.43 -3.11 14.28
C LEU A 145 1.62 -2.16 14.39
N LEU A 146 1.74 -1.18 13.48
CA LEU A 146 2.77 -0.14 13.56
C LEU A 146 2.68 0.63 14.88
N ASP A 147 1.47 1.00 15.31
CA ASP A 147 1.24 1.68 16.59
C ASP A 147 1.74 0.87 17.78
N ARG A 148 1.44 -0.43 17.81
CA ARG A 148 1.97 -1.32 18.85
C ARG A 148 3.50 -1.46 18.81
N MET A 149 4.09 -1.43 17.61
CA MET A 149 5.55 -1.50 17.44
C MET A 149 6.23 -0.21 17.92
N LEU A 150 5.64 0.95 17.65
CA LEU A 150 6.08 2.25 18.18
C LEU A 150 5.96 2.29 19.71
N ALA A 151 4.80 1.91 20.25
CA ALA A 151 4.55 1.90 21.69
C ALA A 151 5.56 1.01 22.44
N ALA A 152 5.95 -0.12 21.84
CA ALA A 152 6.94 -1.04 22.42
C ALA A 152 8.35 -0.43 22.57
N ILE A 153 8.66 0.67 21.87
CA ILE A 153 9.91 1.42 22.02
C ILE A 153 9.71 2.80 22.67
N GLY A 154 8.53 3.06 23.24
CA GLY A 154 8.22 4.32 23.92
C GLY A 154 7.91 5.48 22.97
N LEU A 155 7.54 5.19 21.72
CA LEU A 155 7.08 6.18 20.76
C LEU A 155 5.57 6.06 20.53
N ASP A 156 4.96 7.14 20.11
CA ASP A 156 3.58 7.20 19.62
C ASP A 156 3.50 7.94 18.27
N ARG A 157 2.30 8.04 17.71
CA ARG A 157 2.07 8.76 16.44
C ARG A 157 2.43 10.24 16.49
N GLN A 158 2.32 10.88 17.66
CA GLN A 158 2.63 12.30 17.82
C GLN A 158 4.13 12.56 17.91
N SER A 159 4.92 11.52 18.22
CA SER A 159 6.38 11.56 18.29
C SER A 159 7.09 11.19 16.97
N VAL A 160 6.33 10.83 15.93
CA VAL A 160 6.85 10.44 14.62
C VAL A 160 6.13 11.19 13.50
N TYR A 161 6.68 11.15 12.30
CA TYR A 161 6.01 11.61 11.08
C TYR A 161 5.85 10.44 10.10
N ILE A 162 4.65 10.19 9.60
CA ILE A 162 4.33 8.98 8.82
C ILE A 162 3.83 9.39 7.45
N ALA A 163 4.40 8.80 6.40
CA ALA A 163 3.99 9.01 5.01
C ALA A 163 4.16 7.74 4.17
N ASN A 164 3.80 7.81 2.89
CA ASN A 164 4.04 6.76 1.90
C ASN A 164 4.77 7.35 0.69
N VAL A 165 5.51 6.52 -0.05
CA VAL A 165 6.15 6.91 -1.31
C VAL A 165 5.10 7.38 -2.33
N VAL A 166 3.99 6.65 -2.42
CA VAL A 166 2.84 7.00 -3.26
C VAL A 166 1.69 7.41 -2.35
N PRO A 167 1.10 8.61 -2.48
CA PRO A 167 0.10 9.13 -1.55
C PRO A 167 -1.34 8.75 -1.93
N TRP A 168 -1.55 7.99 -3.00
CA TRP A 168 -2.86 7.52 -3.46
C TRP A 168 -2.91 6.00 -3.52
N ARG A 169 -4.07 5.45 -3.19
CA ARG A 169 -4.31 4.01 -3.20
C ARG A 169 -4.34 3.46 -4.64
N PRO A 170 -3.51 2.45 -4.97
CA PRO A 170 -3.62 1.74 -6.23
C PRO A 170 -4.91 0.89 -6.32
N PRO A 171 -5.55 0.79 -7.50
CA PRO A 171 -6.73 -0.04 -7.71
C PRO A 171 -6.50 -1.49 -7.25
N GLY A 172 -7.41 -2.03 -6.44
CA GLY A 172 -7.29 -3.39 -5.92
C GLY A 172 -6.18 -3.60 -4.88
N ASN A 173 -5.58 -2.54 -4.34
CA ASN A 173 -4.41 -2.62 -3.44
C ASN A 173 -3.22 -3.38 -4.07
N ARG A 174 -3.05 -3.28 -5.39
CA ARG A 174 -1.83 -3.75 -6.06
C ARG A 174 -0.63 -2.90 -5.64
N ASP A 175 0.56 -3.42 -5.88
CA ASP A 175 1.77 -2.61 -5.75
C ASP A 175 1.74 -1.45 -6.79
N PRO A 176 2.24 -0.24 -6.45
CA PRO A 176 2.38 0.85 -7.40
C PRO A 176 3.27 0.47 -8.58
N ALA A 177 2.86 0.88 -9.77
CA ALA A 177 3.64 0.68 -10.98
C ALA A 177 4.88 1.60 -10.97
N PRO A 178 5.97 1.23 -11.66
CA PRO A 178 7.20 2.02 -11.65
C PRO A 178 7.00 3.49 -12.07
N HIS A 179 6.10 3.76 -13.02
CA HIS A 179 5.79 5.11 -13.46
C HIS A 179 5.02 5.92 -12.42
N GLU A 180 4.13 5.28 -11.65
CA GLU A 180 3.38 5.93 -10.56
C GLU A 180 4.34 6.32 -9.42
N THR A 181 5.23 5.40 -9.06
CA THR A 181 6.30 5.63 -8.08
C THR A 181 7.24 6.74 -8.52
N ALA A 182 7.68 6.73 -9.78
CA ALA A 182 8.58 7.76 -10.32
C ALA A 182 7.93 9.15 -10.33
N ALA A 183 6.62 9.24 -10.60
CA ALA A 183 5.88 10.50 -10.57
C ALA A 183 5.77 11.08 -9.15
N CYS A 184 5.64 10.22 -8.13
CA CYS A 184 5.50 10.64 -6.73
C CYS A 184 6.85 10.82 -6.01
N LEU A 185 7.92 10.21 -6.51
CA LEU A 185 9.24 10.22 -5.88
C LEU A 185 9.78 11.62 -5.54
N PRO A 186 9.66 12.64 -6.42
CA PRO A 186 10.14 13.98 -6.09
C PRO A 186 9.40 14.61 -4.90
N PHE A 187 8.11 14.31 -4.74
CA PHE A 187 7.29 14.83 -3.65
C PHE A 187 7.69 14.22 -2.31
N ILE A 188 7.83 12.89 -2.22
CA ILE A 188 8.26 12.27 -0.96
C ILE A 188 9.70 12.66 -0.58
N LYS A 189 10.61 12.84 -1.55
CA LYS A 189 11.96 13.37 -1.29
C LYS A 189 11.91 14.78 -0.71
N ARG A 190 11.12 15.68 -1.30
CA ARG A 190 10.90 17.02 -0.77
C ARG A 190 10.22 16.99 0.60
N GLN A 191 9.27 16.07 0.81
CA GLN A 191 8.59 15.90 2.08
C GLN A 191 9.55 15.45 3.18
N ILE A 192 10.49 14.55 2.90
CA ILE A 192 11.55 14.15 3.82
C ILE A 192 12.47 15.34 4.14
N GLU A 193 12.86 16.11 3.12
CA GLU A 193 13.67 17.32 3.31
C GLU A 193 12.99 18.34 4.22
N LEU A 194 11.69 18.61 4.00
CA LEU A 194 10.92 19.60 4.76
C LEU A 194 10.50 19.10 6.15
N ALA A 195 10.25 17.81 6.32
CA ALA A 195 9.94 17.22 7.62
C ALA A 195 11.17 17.15 8.54
N ASP A 196 12.38 17.23 7.97
CA ASP A 196 13.68 17.27 8.64
C ASP A 196 13.85 16.25 9.80
N PRO A 197 13.70 14.93 9.54
CA PRO A 197 13.90 13.89 10.56
C PRO A 197 15.40 13.58 10.77
N ASP A 198 15.76 13.04 11.93
CA ASP A 198 17.10 12.50 12.19
C ASP A 198 17.25 11.05 11.68
N PHE A 199 16.15 10.29 11.71
CA PHE A 199 16.08 8.90 11.32
C PHE A 199 14.93 8.66 10.34
N LEU A 200 15.22 7.96 9.25
CA LEU A 200 14.25 7.59 8.22
C LEU A 200 13.99 6.08 8.27
N VAL A 201 12.82 5.66 8.71
CA VAL A 201 12.45 4.23 8.77
C VAL A 201 11.70 3.85 7.50
N LEU A 202 12.27 2.92 6.73
CA LEU A 202 11.70 2.49 5.45
C LEU A 202 10.95 1.17 5.65
N LEU A 203 9.63 1.22 5.55
CA LEU A 203 8.75 0.10 5.81
C LEU A 203 8.57 -0.74 4.54
N GLY A 204 9.27 -1.88 4.47
CA GLY A 204 9.13 -2.83 3.37
C GLY A 204 10.07 -2.63 2.20
N LYS A 205 9.96 -3.53 1.22
CA LYS A 205 10.83 -3.60 0.05
C LYS A 205 10.67 -2.36 -0.85
N SER A 206 9.42 -2.00 -1.19
CA SER A 206 9.15 -0.93 -2.14
C SER A 206 9.71 0.42 -1.66
N ALA A 207 9.37 0.83 -0.43
CA ALA A 207 9.91 2.06 0.17
C ALA A 207 11.44 2.06 0.24
N ALA A 208 12.05 0.94 0.63
CA ALA A 208 13.51 0.81 0.70
C ALA A 208 14.17 0.90 -0.69
N HIS A 209 13.62 0.22 -1.70
CA HIS A 209 14.11 0.22 -3.07
C HIS A 209 14.07 1.62 -3.67
N THR A 210 12.93 2.29 -3.53
CA THR A 210 12.71 3.61 -4.13
C THR A 210 13.57 4.70 -3.47
N LEU A 211 13.70 4.70 -2.14
CA LEU A 211 14.40 5.76 -1.43
C LEU A 211 15.92 5.53 -1.34
N LEU A 212 16.37 4.27 -1.27
CA LEU A 212 17.81 3.97 -1.24
C LEU A 212 18.42 3.65 -2.60
N ASP A 213 17.63 3.73 -3.68
CA ASP A 213 18.03 3.40 -5.04
C ASP A 213 18.78 2.05 -5.13
N THR A 214 18.10 1.00 -4.65
CA THR A 214 18.70 -0.34 -4.52
C THR A 214 17.74 -1.43 -4.98
N SER A 215 18.30 -2.54 -5.47
CA SER A 215 17.57 -3.74 -5.85
C SER A 215 17.72 -4.91 -4.85
N GLU A 216 18.49 -4.72 -3.76
CA GLU A 216 18.75 -5.77 -2.76
C GLU A 216 17.45 -6.22 -2.04
N GLY A 217 17.29 -7.52 -1.76
CA GLY A 217 16.10 -8.02 -1.05
C GLY A 217 15.95 -7.45 0.37
N ILE A 218 14.71 -7.19 0.81
CA ILE A 218 14.43 -6.55 2.11
C ILE A 218 15.02 -7.30 3.32
N LEU A 219 15.06 -8.64 3.27
CA LEU A 219 15.64 -9.44 4.36
C LEU A 219 17.16 -9.24 4.51
N ARG A 220 17.85 -8.83 3.45
CA ARG A 220 19.28 -8.48 3.47
C ARG A 220 19.52 -7.02 3.81
N LEU A 221 18.63 -6.13 3.38
CA LEU A 221 18.70 -4.69 3.64
C LEU A 221 18.41 -4.32 5.10
N ARG A 222 17.44 -5.00 5.71
CA ARG A 222 16.90 -4.65 7.03
C ARG A 222 17.93 -4.70 8.16
N GLY A 223 17.68 -3.94 9.22
CA GLY A 223 18.48 -3.99 10.44
C GLY A 223 19.91 -3.48 10.26
N ARG A 224 20.12 -2.58 9.28
CA ARG A 224 21.38 -1.87 9.05
C ARG A 224 21.05 -0.42 8.74
N PHE A 225 21.65 0.50 9.48
CA PHE A 225 21.58 1.92 9.14
C PHE A 225 22.37 2.19 7.87
N ARG A 226 21.84 3.07 7.03
CA ARG A 226 22.47 3.53 5.80
C ARG A 226 22.40 5.06 5.75
N PRO A 227 23.44 5.74 5.28
CA PRO A 227 23.34 7.18 5.05
C PRO A 227 22.27 7.46 3.98
N TYR A 228 21.46 8.47 4.22
CA TYR A 228 20.48 8.99 3.28
C TYR A 228 20.67 10.50 3.15
N ASP A 229 20.92 10.97 1.93
CA ASP A 229 21.06 12.39 1.64
C ASP A 229 19.68 13.02 1.42
N THR A 230 19.29 13.95 2.28
CA THR A 230 18.03 14.70 2.15
C THR A 230 18.13 15.90 1.22
N GLY A 231 19.32 16.20 0.70
CA GLY A 231 19.65 17.44 0.00
C GLY A 231 20.07 18.59 0.92
N ARG A 232 19.73 18.53 2.21
CA ARG A 232 20.18 19.49 3.24
C ARG A 232 21.24 18.91 4.16
N ARG A 233 21.07 17.64 4.55
CA ARG A 233 22.00 16.91 5.43
C ARG A 233 21.89 15.42 5.20
N THR A 234 22.92 14.69 5.60
CA THR A 234 22.88 13.23 5.63
C THR A 234 22.27 12.75 6.93
N ILE A 235 21.22 11.94 6.83
CA ILE A 235 20.52 11.30 7.96
C ILE A 235 20.73 9.79 7.91
N GLN A 236 20.25 9.07 8.94
CA GLN A 236 20.36 7.60 8.97
C GLN A 236 19.03 6.95 8.59
N ALA A 237 19.02 6.19 7.50
CA ALA A 237 17.89 5.38 7.07
C ALA A 237 17.99 3.95 7.59
N LEU A 238 16.89 3.42 8.14
CA LEU A 238 16.75 2.06 8.63
C LEU A 238 15.65 1.32 7.87
N PRO A 239 16.00 0.45 6.91
CA PRO A 239 15.04 -0.45 6.31
C PRO A 239 14.54 -1.48 7.30
N THR A 240 13.24 -1.78 7.25
CA THR A 240 12.62 -2.84 8.05
C THR A 240 11.46 -3.51 7.32
N LEU A 241 10.82 -4.49 7.95
CA LEU A 241 9.71 -5.23 7.37
C LEU A 241 8.40 -4.44 7.47
N HIS A 242 7.62 -4.44 6.39
CA HIS A 242 6.32 -3.77 6.38
C HIS A 242 5.33 -4.45 7.35
N PRO A 243 4.54 -3.70 8.14
CA PRO A 243 3.58 -4.28 9.07
C PRO A 243 2.59 -5.26 8.42
N ALA A 244 2.13 -4.98 7.19
CA ALA A 244 1.26 -5.90 6.45
C ALA A 244 1.92 -7.26 6.17
N TYR A 245 3.23 -7.29 5.92
CA TYR A 245 3.98 -8.54 5.77
C TYR A 245 4.09 -9.29 7.11
N LEU A 246 4.30 -8.57 8.22
CA LEU A 246 4.36 -9.15 9.56
C LEU A 246 3.01 -9.73 10.04
N LEU A 247 1.89 -9.20 9.55
CA LEU A 247 0.57 -9.78 9.78
C LEU A 247 0.40 -11.12 9.06
N ARG A 248 0.93 -11.24 7.84
CA ARG A 248 0.90 -12.50 7.07
C ARG A 248 1.96 -13.51 7.54
N GLN A 249 3.08 -13.03 8.07
CA GLN A 249 4.19 -13.85 8.55
C GLN A 249 4.58 -13.49 10.00
N PRO A 250 3.79 -13.91 11.01
CA PRO A 250 3.99 -13.50 12.40
C PRO A 250 5.37 -13.85 12.98
N LEU A 251 5.98 -14.96 12.55
CA LEU A 251 7.33 -15.36 13.00
C LEU A 251 8.40 -14.32 12.65
N GLN A 252 8.17 -13.50 11.63
CA GLN A 252 9.09 -12.46 11.19
C GLN A 252 9.06 -11.21 12.10
N LYS A 253 8.09 -11.11 13.02
CA LYS A 253 8.01 -10.00 14.00
C LYS A 253 9.27 -9.91 14.86
N ARG A 254 9.94 -11.03 15.15
CA ARG A 254 11.22 -11.07 15.88
C ARG A 254 12.29 -10.21 15.22
N TYR A 255 12.28 -10.16 13.89
CA TYR A 255 13.22 -9.36 13.14
C TYR A 255 12.86 -7.88 13.28
N ALA A 256 11.61 -7.51 13.01
CA ALA A 256 11.17 -6.12 13.10
C ALA A 256 11.39 -5.55 14.50
N TRP A 257 11.16 -6.37 15.53
CA TRP A 257 11.47 -6.02 16.92
C TRP A 257 12.93 -5.64 17.13
N ARG A 258 13.88 -6.42 16.59
CA ARG A 258 15.31 -6.10 16.67
C ARG A 258 15.64 -4.77 16.00
N ASP A 259 15.02 -4.45 14.86
CA ASP A 259 15.27 -3.17 14.18
C ASP A 259 14.73 -1.99 15.00
N PHE A 260 13.55 -2.14 15.61
CA PHE A 260 12.97 -1.08 16.45
C PHE A 260 13.79 -0.87 17.72
N LEU A 261 14.37 -1.92 18.31
CA LEU A 261 15.34 -1.78 19.41
C LEU A 261 16.62 -1.04 18.97
N MET A 262 17.10 -1.28 17.74
CA MET A 262 18.23 -0.53 17.17
C MET A 262 17.87 0.96 17.00
N LEU A 263 16.67 1.25 16.49
CA LEU A 263 16.15 2.62 16.40
C LEU A 263 16.09 3.29 17.77
N LYS A 264 15.53 2.61 18.78
CA LYS A 264 15.49 3.11 20.16
C LYS A 264 16.88 3.45 20.68
N THR A 265 17.83 2.52 20.52
CA THR A 265 19.21 2.73 20.97
C THR A 265 19.87 3.92 20.25
N ALA A 266 19.57 4.12 18.96
CA ALA A 266 20.09 5.25 18.21
C ALA A 266 19.47 6.59 18.66
N LEU A 267 18.18 6.62 18.94
CA LEU A 267 17.47 7.79 19.50
C LEU A 267 18.01 8.16 20.89
N ASP A 268 18.20 7.16 21.75
CA ASP A 268 18.74 7.33 23.10
C ASP A 268 20.16 7.94 23.05
N LYS A 269 21.01 7.45 22.14
CA LYS A 269 22.38 7.96 21.94
C LYS A 269 22.42 9.38 21.37
N ALA A 270 21.50 9.70 20.47
CA ALA A 270 21.47 10.99 19.81
C ALA A 270 20.93 12.11 20.71
N GLY A 271 20.37 11.79 21.90
CA GLY A 271 19.88 12.76 22.87
C GLY A 271 18.68 13.60 22.39
N PRO A 272 18.08 14.45 23.23
CA PRO A 272 16.97 15.31 22.81
C PRO A 272 17.41 16.31 21.74
N ARG A 273 16.51 16.63 20.80
CA ARG A 273 16.74 17.67 19.80
C ARG A 273 16.79 19.02 20.53
N ALA A 274 17.81 19.84 20.29
CA ALA A 274 17.85 21.19 20.82
C ALA A 274 16.59 21.94 20.34
N ALA A 275 15.81 22.49 21.27
CA ALA A 275 14.65 23.30 20.92
C ALA A 275 15.13 24.48 20.05
N SER A 276 14.64 24.52 18.82
CA SER A 276 14.88 25.61 17.86
C SER A 276 13.74 26.61 17.94
#